data_AF-A0A942N355-F1
#
_entry.id   AF-A0A942N355-F1
#
_cell.length_a   1.000
_cell.length_b   1.000
_cell.length_c   1.000
_cell.angle_alpha   90.00
_cell.angle_beta   90.00
_cell.angle_gamma   90.00
#
_symmetry.space_group_name_H-M   'P 1'
#
loop_
_entity.id
_entity.type
_entity.pdbx_description
1 polymer ?
#
loop_
_entity_poly.entity_id
_entity_poly.type
_entity_poly.pdbx_seq_one_letter_code
_entity_poly.pdbx_strand_id
1 'polypeptide(L)'
;MLGTFLTGSNTNSNLLFGLFQHRAAISLGITPGVLAASHTAAAAVASSIAPAKILISTSAIGIPGKERFLLALTLPYCMLIVLAIGTAALFLK
;
A
#
# COMPACT_ATOMS: atom_id res chain seq x y z
N MET A 1 -2.75 2.30 -1.92
CA MET A 1 -2.57 0.97 -1.28
C MET A 1 -3.18 -0.15 -2.12
N LEU A 2 -4.51 -0.29 -2.26
CA LEU A 2 -5.14 -1.39 -3.03
C LEU A 2 -4.69 -1.45 -4.50
N GLY A 3 -4.73 -0.31 -5.20
CA GLY A 3 -4.21 -0.23 -6.56
C GLY A 3 -2.74 -0.65 -6.64
N THR A 4 -1.94 -0.37 -5.60
CA THR A 4 -0.49 -0.63 -5.60
C THR A 4 -0.19 -2.08 -5.26
N PHE A 5 -1.02 -2.71 -4.43
CA PHE A 5 -0.97 -4.14 -4.19
C PHE A 5 -1.26 -4.93 -5.48
N LEU A 6 -2.29 -4.52 -6.24
CA LEU A 6 -2.68 -5.15 -7.50
C LEU A 6 -1.68 -4.89 -8.63
N THR A 7 -1.22 -3.64 -8.79
CA THR A 7 -0.37 -3.24 -9.92
C THR A 7 1.13 -3.31 -9.62
N GLY A 8 1.52 -3.45 -8.36
CA GLY A 8 2.91 -3.33 -7.90
C GLY A 8 3.52 -1.92 -7.98
N SER A 9 2.78 -0.92 -8.51
CA SER A 9 3.33 0.40 -8.87
C SER A 9 2.55 1.56 -8.24
N ASN A 10 3.30 2.44 -7.56
CA ASN A 10 2.75 3.65 -6.95
C ASN A 10 2.21 4.61 -8.01
N THR A 11 2.96 4.83 -9.10
CA THR A 11 2.57 5.73 -10.19
C THR A 11 1.27 5.29 -10.84
N ASN A 12 1.16 3.99 -11.14
CA ASN A 12 -0.05 3.44 -11.77
C ASN A 12 -1.27 3.58 -10.86
N SER A 13 -1.07 3.43 -9.55
CA SER A 13 -2.15 3.61 -8.57
C SER A 13 -2.60 5.05 -8.43
N ASN A 14 -1.67 6.00 -8.40
CA ASN A 14 -2.01 7.43 -8.37
C ASN A 14 -2.67 7.86 -9.68
N LEU A 15 -2.34 7.26 -10.81
CA LEU A 15 -2.99 7.56 -12.08
C LEU A 15 -4.43 7.01 -12.11
N LEU A 16 -4.65 5.79 -11.60
CA LEU A 16 -5.96 5.15 -11.52
C LEU A 16 -6.90 5.78 -10.47
N PHE A 17 -6.36 6.19 -9.32
CA PHE A 17 -7.16 6.60 -8.16
C PHE A 17 -6.89 8.02 -7.68
N GLY A 18 -5.92 8.74 -8.24
CA GLY A 18 -5.50 10.06 -7.73
C GLY A 18 -6.60 11.11 -7.82
N LEU A 19 -7.36 11.15 -8.93
CA LEU A 19 -8.51 12.04 -9.05
C LEU A 19 -9.60 11.72 -8.02
N PHE A 20 -9.88 10.44 -7.79
CA PHE A 20 -10.83 10.01 -6.78
C PHE A 20 -10.38 10.40 -5.36
N GLN A 21 -9.10 10.18 -5.03
CA GLN A 21 -8.52 10.57 -3.75
C GLN A 21 -8.55 12.08 -3.56
N HIS A 22 -8.27 12.85 -4.61
CA HIS A 22 -8.32 14.31 -4.56
C HIS A 22 -9.75 14.81 -4.29
N ARG A 23 -10.76 14.26 -4.97
CA ARG A 23 -12.18 14.58 -4.73
C ARG A 23 -12.62 14.16 -3.33
N ALA A 24 -12.19 12.99 -2.86
CA ALA A 24 -12.45 12.52 -1.51
C ALA A 24 -11.83 13.46 -0.46
N ALA A 25 -10.58 13.89 -0.66
CA ALA A 25 -9.89 14.83 0.23
C ALA A 25 -10.70 16.12 0.42
N ILE A 26 -11.14 16.72 -0.69
CA ILE A 26 -11.97 17.93 -0.69
C ILE A 26 -13.30 17.68 0.05
N SER A 27 -13.98 16.56 -0.23
CA SER A 27 -15.26 16.22 0.40
C SER A 27 -15.14 15.92 1.90
N LEU A 28 -13.97 15.45 2.36
CA LEU A 28 -13.68 15.09 3.75
C LEU A 28 -12.99 16.21 4.55
N GLY A 29 -12.76 17.38 3.92
CA GLY A 29 -12.04 18.51 4.51
C GLY A 29 -10.57 18.20 4.85
N ILE A 30 -9.95 17.23 4.18
CA ILE A 30 -8.55 16.84 4.39
C ILE A 30 -7.68 17.56 3.36
N THR A 31 -6.52 18.07 3.77
CA THR A 31 -5.55 18.61 2.82
C THR A 31 -5.13 17.53 1.82
N PRO A 32 -5.28 17.74 0.50
CA PRO A 32 -4.91 16.74 -0.51
C PRO A 32 -3.46 16.27 -0.42
N GLY A 33 -2.56 17.14 0.05
CA GLY A 33 -1.15 16.79 0.30
C GLY A 33 -0.97 15.74 1.39
N VAL A 34 -1.68 15.84 2.52
CA VAL A 34 -1.61 14.86 3.62
C VAL A 34 -2.19 13.52 3.16
N LEU A 35 -3.31 13.54 2.43
CA LEU A 35 -3.89 12.32 1.89
C LEU A 35 -2.96 11.64 0.86
N ALA A 36 -2.35 12.42 -0.04
CA ALA A 36 -1.42 11.89 -1.04
C ALA A 36 -0.12 11.35 -0.43
N ALA A 37 0.43 12.03 0.58
CA ALA A 37 1.62 11.58 1.31
C ALA A 37 1.34 10.25 2.04
N SER A 38 0.23 10.20 2.77
CA SER A 38 -0.21 9.00 3.50
C SER A 38 -0.48 7.83 2.55
N HIS A 39 -1.12 8.12 1.40
CA HIS A 39 -1.35 7.12 0.37
C HIS A 39 -0.04 6.58 -0.22
N THR A 40 0.93 7.45 -0.49
CA THR A 40 2.24 7.07 -1.04
C THR A 40 3.02 6.20 -0.05
N ALA A 41 3.00 6.54 1.24
CA ALA A 41 3.62 5.72 2.28
C ALA A 41 2.95 4.33 2.39
N ALA A 42 1.62 4.27 2.43
CA ALA A 42 0.89 3.00 2.46
C ALA A 42 1.06 2.19 1.15
N ALA A 43 1.20 2.86 0.01
CA ALA A 43 1.46 2.25 -1.29
C ALA A 43 2.84 1.58 -1.36
N ALA A 44 3.88 2.18 -0.75
CA ALA A 44 5.19 1.54 -0.64
C ALA A 44 5.11 0.20 0.10
N VAL A 45 4.41 0.18 1.24
CA VAL A 45 4.20 -1.05 2.03
C VAL A 45 3.40 -2.09 1.23
N ALA A 46 2.33 -1.69 0.56
CA ALA A 46 1.53 -2.59 -0.26
C ALA A 46 2.27 -3.13 -1.50
N SER A 47 3.20 -2.37 -2.07
CA SER A 47 4.05 -2.85 -3.17
C SER A 47 4.93 -4.01 -2.70
N SER A 48 5.47 -3.94 -1.47
CA SER A 48 6.32 -4.98 -0.89
C SER A 48 5.63 -6.34 -0.76
N ILE A 49 4.31 -6.36 -0.56
CA ILE A 49 3.50 -7.60 -0.49
C ILE A 49 2.75 -7.91 -1.79
N ALA A 50 3.03 -7.20 -2.89
CA ALA A 50 2.37 -7.46 -4.16
C ALA A 50 2.63 -8.90 -4.65
N PRO A 51 1.65 -9.58 -5.27
CA PRO A 51 1.77 -10.98 -5.68
C PRO A 51 3.03 -11.27 -6.51
N ALA A 52 3.37 -10.36 -7.43
CA ALA A 52 4.58 -10.47 -8.26
C ALA A 52 5.87 -10.45 -7.42
N LYS A 53 5.95 -9.59 -6.38
CA LYS A 53 7.12 -9.55 -5.50
C LYS A 53 7.20 -10.76 -4.59
N ILE A 54 6.08 -11.21 -4.04
CA ILE A 54 6.01 -12.43 -3.22
C ILE A 54 6.48 -13.65 -4.02
N LEU A 55 6.08 -13.76 -5.30
CA LEU A 55 6.52 -14.83 -6.19
C LEU A 55 8.05 -14.82 -6.37
N ILE A 56 8.61 -13.65 -6.69
CA ILE A 56 10.06 -13.47 -6.87
C ILE A 56 10.81 -13.78 -5.57
N SER A 57 10.32 -13.28 -4.42
CA SER A 57 10.91 -13.56 -3.12
C SER A 57 10.92 -15.06 -2.84
N THR A 58 9.78 -15.74 -2.99
CA THR A 58 9.64 -17.19 -2.76
C THR A 58 10.61 -18.01 -3.63
N SER A 59 10.83 -17.60 -4.88
CA SER A 59 11.83 -18.19 -5.76
C SER A 59 13.27 -17.92 -5.31
N ALA A 60 13.56 -16.72 -4.79
CA ALA A 60 14.91 -16.32 -4.36
C ALA A 60 15.36 -17.02 -3.06
N ILE A 61 14.44 -17.29 -2.13
CA ILE A 61 14.72 -18.01 -0.86
C ILE A 61 14.60 -19.54 -0.99
N GLY A 62 14.34 -20.07 -2.20
CA GLY A 62 14.32 -21.51 -2.46
C GLY A 62 13.10 -22.25 -1.89
N ILE A 63 11.96 -21.58 -1.74
CA ILE A 63 10.73 -22.16 -1.17
C ILE A 63 9.53 -22.09 -2.14
N PRO A 64 9.66 -22.47 -3.43
CA PRO A 64 8.59 -22.35 -4.43
C PRO A 64 7.28 -23.00 -3.98
N GLY A 65 6.14 -22.39 -4.29
CA GLY A 65 4.82 -22.88 -3.86
C GLY A 65 4.42 -22.54 -2.43
N LYS A 66 5.26 -21.79 -1.69
CA LYS A 66 4.96 -21.28 -0.34
C LYS A 66 4.59 -19.78 -0.32
N GLU A 67 4.08 -19.24 -1.43
CA GLU A 67 3.70 -17.83 -1.57
C GLU A 67 2.66 -17.44 -0.51
N ARG A 68 1.68 -18.32 -0.27
CA ARG A 68 0.64 -18.11 0.74
C ARG A 68 1.22 -18.05 2.15
N PHE A 69 2.22 -18.87 2.46
CA PHE A 69 2.90 -18.85 3.76
C PHE A 69 3.66 -17.53 3.95
N LEU A 70 4.43 -17.11 2.94
CA LEU A 70 5.17 -15.87 2.97
C LEU A 70 4.24 -14.65 3.09
N LEU A 71 3.14 -14.64 2.33
CA LEU A 71 2.12 -13.61 2.42
C LEU A 71 1.48 -13.58 3.81
N ALA A 72 1.06 -14.73 4.34
CA ALA A 72 0.43 -14.82 5.66
C ALA A 72 1.36 -14.34 6.78
N LEU A 73 2.66 -14.57 6.66
CA LEU A 73 3.66 -14.09 7.61
C LEU A 73 3.87 -12.56 7.52
N THR A 74 3.86 -12.00 6.30
CA THR A 74 4.19 -10.58 6.06
C THR A 74 2.97 -9.64 6.19
N LEU A 75 1.76 -10.16 5.95
CA LEU A 75 0.51 -9.42 6.01
C LEU A 75 0.26 -8.70 7.36
N PRO A 76 0.46 -9.32 8.55
CA PRO A 76 0.24 -8.63 9.82
C PRO A 76 1.21 -7.45 10.02
N TYR A 77 2.48 -7.58 9.63
CA TYR A 77 3.44 -6.49 9.70
C TYR A 77 3.03 -5.32 8.79
N CYS A 78 2.61 -5.61 7.55
CA CYS A 78 2.11 -4.58 6.64
C CYS A 78 0.86 -3.88 7.17
N MET A 79 -0.09 -4.63 7.73
CA MET A 79 -1.28 -4.07 8.38
C MET A 79 -0.92 -3.12 9.51
N LEU A 80 0.05 -3.49 10.36
CA LEU A 80 0.48 -2.67 11.49
C LEU A 80 1.13 -1.36 11.04
N ILE A 81 1.99 -1.40 10.02
CA ILE A 81 2.63 -0.20 9.46
C ILE A 81 1.59 0.72 8.82
N VAL A 82 0.64 0.17 8.06
CA VAL A 82 -0.44 0.94 7.43
C VAL A 82 -1.33 1.58 8.48
N LEU A 83 -1.66 0.87 9.56
CA LEU A 83 -2.43 1.41 10.66
C LEU A 83 -1.69 2.58 11.32
N ALA A 84 -0.38 2.44 11.55
CA ALA A 84 0.46 3.51 12.10
C ALA A 84 0.47 4.75 11.19
N ILE A 85 0.65 4.57 9.87
CA ILE A 85 0.58 5.66 8.89
C ILE A 85 -0.80 6.33 8.91
N GLY A 86 -1.88 5.55 8.95
CA GLY A 86 -3.25 6.05 9.01
C GLY A 86 -3.52 6.86 10.28
N THR A 87 -3.05 6.39 11.43
CA THR A 87 -3.15 7.15 12.69
C THR A 87 -2.35 8.45 12.63
N ALA A 88 -1.12 8.43 12.12
CA ALA A 88 -0.30 9.63 11.96
C ALA A 88 -0.94 10.66 11.01
N ALA A 89 -1.57 10.18 9.93
CA ALA A 89 -2.29 11.01 8.98
C ALA A 89 -3.50 11.71 9.61
N LEU A 90 -4.19 11.06 10.55
CA LEU A 90 -5.31 11.66 11.29
C LEU A 90 -4.84 12.79 12.23
N PHE A 91 -3.65 12.67 12.82
CA PHE A 91 -3.06 13.74 13.63
C PHE A 91 -2.55 14.92 12.81
N LEU A 92 -2.27 14.72 11.51
CA LEU A 92 -1.81 15.76 10.57
C LEU A 92 -2.97 16.45 9.79
N LYS A 93 -4.21 16.04 10.03
CA LYS A 93 -5.42 16.56 9.38
C LYS A 93 -5.77 17.95 9.91
#